data_AF-A0A0F9WH44-F1
#
_entry.id   AF-A0A0F9WH44-F1
#
_cell.length_a   1.000
_cell.length_b   1.000
_cell.length_c   1.000
_cell.angle_alpha   90.00
_cell.angle_beta   90.00
_cell.angle_gamma   90.00
#
_symmetry.space_group_name_H-M   'P 1'
#
loop_
_entity.id
_entity.type
_entity.pdbx_description
1 polymer ?
#
loop_
_entity_poly.entity_id
_entity_poly.type
_entity_poly.pdbx_seq_one_letter_code
_entity_poly.pdbx_strand_id
1 'polypeptide(L)'
;MKISFYSLAVYIALLGLFLLAFISFISDYKIYKDTIGDLCFSSDCIDNFYKYFSGSVNIVTGGVAVIAFVAAIFGSIIALDNYRASVKASALSGHINHLKLFQSYIEAESLKFGINFVESVDTFLWYRTMFPDSRKGDVHVSKKYGQLIENLRSEIEKSSNSISNSNANYVPTVVESKSAYNIAAEVVRNSRLKIKQLVGSSQSPIRDKRYTFTNSDHQRRVIASLSEIGVSISRNEQNEFIKTESSALRLIESVNLTFCDLNSSNADLVTLKVERTYL
;
A
#
# COMPACT_ATOMS: atom_id res chain seq x y z
N MET A 1 -0.52 1.65 -34.62
CA MET A 1 0.34 0.45 -34.41
C MET A 1 1.79 0.88 -34.62
N LYS A 2 2.55 1.16 -33.55
CA LYS A 2 3.97 1.56 -33.69
C LYS A 2 4.77 0.29 -33.99
N ILE A 3 5.19 0.11 -35.24
CA ILE A 3 6.22 -0.88 -35.57
C ILE A 3 7.46 -0.45 -34.80
N SER A 4 7.87 -1.25 -33.81
CA SER A 4 9.07 -0.97 -33.04
C SER A 4 10.28 -0.97 -33.98
N PHE A 5 11.21 -0.04 -33.78
CA PHE A 5 12.44 0.07 -34.59
C PHE A 5 13.15 -1.27 -34.78
N TYR A 6 13.11 -2.15 -33.76
CA TYR A 6 13.66 -3.50 -33.80
C TYR A 6 12.95 -4.44 -34.79
N SER A 7 11.64 -4.33 -34.93
CA SER A 7 10.86 -5.14 -35.88
C SER A 7 11.21 -4.78 -37.32
N LEU A 8 11.44 -3.50 -37.59
CA LEU A 8 11.91 -3.04 -38.89
C LEU A 8 13.33 -3.55 -39.20
N ALA A 9 14.23 -3.50 -38.21
CA ALA A 9 15.62 -3.95 -38.37
C ALA A 9 15.72 -5.46 -38.70
N VAL A 10 14.92 -6.31 -38.05
CA VAL A 10 14.86 -7.75 -38.36
C VAL A 10 14.37 -8.01 -39.78
N TYR A 11 13.35 -7.26 -40.23
CA TYR A 11 12.85 -7.36 -41.60
C TYR A 11 13.92 -6.99 -42.64
N ILE A 12 14.68 -5.92 -42.39
CA ILE A 12 15.78 -5.49 -43.26
C ILE A 12 16.89 -6.55 -43.28
N ALA A 13 17.24 -7.14 -42.15
CA ALA A 13 18.26 -8.19 -42.06
C ALA A 13 17.86 -9.46 -42.83
N LEU A 14 16.61 -9.90 -42.72
CA LEU A 14 16.07 -11.04 -43.48
C LEU A 14 16.08 -10.77 -44.98
N LEU A 15 15.67 -9.56 -45.39
CA LEU A 15 15.67 -9.17 -46.80
C LEU A 15 17.09 -9.08 -47.36
N GLY A 16 18.04 -8.55 -46.59
CA GLY A 16 19.46 -8.52 -46.93
C GLY A 16 20.06 -9.93 -47.07
N LEU A 17 19.76 -10.83 -46.14
CA LEU A 17 20.19 -12.23 -46.21
C LEU A 17 19.63 -12.92 -47.46
N PHE A 18 18.35 -12.70 -47.76
CA PHE A 18 17.71 -13.24 -48.95
C PHE A 18 18.38 -12.74 -50.23
N LEU A 19 18.67 -11.44 -50.32
CA LEU A 19 19.37 -10.86 -51.47
C LEU A 19 20.78 -11.44 -51.65
N LEU A 20 21.55 -11.59 -50.57
CA LEU A 20 22.89 -12.17 -50.63
C LEU A 20 22.86 -13.64 -51.10
N ALA A 21 21.95 -14.43 -50.55
CA ALA A 21 21.75 -15.81 -50.97
C ALA A 21 21.30 -15.91 -52.43
N PHE A 22 20.41 -15.02 -52.87
CA PHE A 22 19.89 -14.98 -54.24
C PHE A 22 20.97 -14.60 -55.26
N ILE A 23 21.83 -13.63 -54.92
CA ILE A 23 22.98 -13.25 -55.76
C ILE A 23 23.96 -14.43 -55.88
N SER A 24 24.28 -15.09 -54.77
CA SER A 24 25.14 -16.29 -54.78
C SER A 24 24.53 -17.39 -55.65
N PHE A 25 23.23 -17.64 -55.53
CA PHE A 25 22.53 -18.64 -56.30
C PHE A 25 22.56 -18.36 -57.80
N ILE A 26 22.30 -17.12 -58.22
CA ILE A 26 22.39 -16.72 -59.63
C ILE A 26 23.82 -16.88 -60.17
N SER A 27 24.83 -16.58 -59.36
CA SER A 27 26.23 -16.75 -59.74
C SER A 27 26.56 -18.23 -59.99
N ASP A 28 26.19 -19.11 -59.06
CA ASP A 28 26.41 -20.55 -59.17
C ASP A 28 25.63 -21.14 -60.36
N TYR A 29 24.37 -20.72 -60.55
CA TYR A 29 23.53 -21.18 -61.65
C TYR A 29 24.12 -20.81 -63.03
N LYS A 30 24.70 -19.61 -63.19
CA LYS A 30 25.33 -19.21 -64.45
C LYS A 30 26.55 -20.05 -64.80
N ILE A 31 27.29 -20.53 -63.80
CA ILE A 31 28.51 -21.32 -64.01
C ILE A 31 28.18 -22.78 -64.31
N TYR A 32 27.20 -23.36 -63.61
CA TYR A 32 26.92 -24.79 -63.65
C TYR A 32 25.66 -25.17 -64.44
N LYS A 33 25.02 -24.22 -65.16
CA LYS A 33 23.78 -24.43 -65.91
C LYS A 33 23.78 -25.68 -66.78
N ASP A 34 24.87 -25.92 -67.51
CA ASP A 34 24.96 -27.02 -68.47
C ASP A 34 25.20 -28.38 -67.79
N THR A 35 25.58 -28.39 -66.51
CA THR A 35 25.88 -29.61 -65.73
C THR A 35 24.69 -30.08 -64.89
N ILE A 36 23.75 -29.19 -64.55
CA ILE A 36 22.67 -29.48 -63.59
C ILE A 36 21.50 -30.27 -64.21
N GLY A 37 21.37 -30.29 -65.54
CA GLY A 37 20.34 -31.09 -66.22
C GLY A 37 18.90 -30.69 -65.85
N ASP A 38 17.95 -31.62 -66.02
CA ASP A 38 16.54 -31.42 -65.67
C ASP A 38 16.28 -31.49 -64.16
N LEU A 39 15.18 -30.88 -63.73
CA LEU A 39 14.80 -30.76 -62.33
C LEU A 39 14.45 -32.15 -61.73
N CYS A 40 15.35 -32.69 -60.90
CA CYS A 40 15.19 -33.97 -60.22
C CYS A 40 15.19 -33.84 -58.68
N PHE A 41 14.62 -34.83 -58.01
CA PHE A 41 14.53 -34.90 -56.53
C PHE A 41 15.01 -36.24 -55.96
N SER A 42 15.81 -37.00 -56.71
CA SER A 42 16.49 -38.19 -56.18
C SER A 42 17.60 -37.79 -55.19
N SER A 43 18.04 -38.72 -54.34
CA SER A 43 19.15 -38.48 -53.40
C SER A 43 20.40 -37.95 -54.12
N ASP A 44 20.76 -38.59 -55.23
CA ASP A 44 21.96 -38.23 -56.01
C ASP A 44 21.84 -36.83 -56.62
N CYS A 45 20.62 -36.41 -56.96
CA CYS A 45 20.34 -35.07 -57.47
C CYS A 45 20.47 -34.00 -56.38
N ILE A 46 19.99 -34.30 -55.17
CA ILE A 46 20.09 -33.39 -54.01
C ILE A 46 21.55 -33.22 -53.59
N ASP A 47 22.33 -34.31 -53.58
CA ASP A 47 23.75 -34.25 -53.22
C ASP A 47 24.57 -33.44 -54.26
N ASN A 48 24.29 -33.64 -55.55
CA ASN A 48 24.90 -32.84 -56.61
C ASN A 48 24.49 -31.36 -56.53
N PHE A 49 23.21 -31.07 -56.24
CA PHE A 49 22.74 -29.70 -56.00
C PHE A 49 23.48 -29.06 -54.83
N TYR A 50 23.56 -29.75 -53.68
CA TYR A 50 24.28 -29.22 -52.52
C TYR A 50 25.76 -28.99 -52.83
N LYS A 51 26.40 -29.86 -53.63
CA LYS A 51 27.80 -29.70 -54.04
C LYS A 51 28.04 -28.39 -54.82
N TYR A 52 27.18 -28.07 -55.79
CA TYR A 52 27.33 -26.86 -56.62
C TYR A 52 26.82 -25.58 -55.95
N PHE A 53 25.81 -25.68 -55.07
CA PHE A 53 25.20 -24.54 -54.38
C PHE A 53 25.58 -24.42 -52.90
N SER A 54 26.60 -25.16 -52.45
CA SER A 54 27.03 -25.19 -51.04
C SER A 54 27.34 -23.80 -50.48
N GLY A 55 27.92 -22.90 -51.28
CA GLY A 55 28.17 -21.51 -50.89
C GLY A 55 26.87 -20.78 -50.54
N SER A 56 25.87 -20.86 -51.43
CA SER A 56 24.55 -20.26 -51.24
C SER A 56 23.81 -20.84 -50.03
N VAL A 57 23.86 -22.16 -49.83
CA VAL A 57 23.24 -22.82 -48.67
C VAL A 57 23.93 -22.41 -47.36
N ASN A 58 25.26 -22.36 -47.35
CA ASN A 58 26.02 -21.95 -46.16
C ASN A 58 25.77 -20.49 -45.75
N ILE A 59 25.58 -19.58 -46.72
CA ILE A 59 25.18 -18.20 -46.47
C ILE A 59 23.84 -18.16 -45.73
N VAL A 60 22.85 -18.91 -46.21
CA VAL A 60 21.52 -18.96 -45.58
C VAL A 60 21.60 -19.56 -44.18
N THR A 61 22.23 -20.74 -44.02
CA THR A 61 22.33 -21.42 -42.72
C THR A 61 23.09 -20.57 -41.70
N GLY A 62 24.23 -19.98 -42.09
CA GLY A 62 25.00 -19.08 -41.23
C GLY A 62 24.25 -17.79 -40.91
N GLY A 63 23.59 -17.18 -41.89
CA GLY A 63 22.80 -15.97 -41.70
C GLY A 63 21.60 -16.18 -40.78
N VAL A 64 20.87 -17.29 -40.94
CA VAL A 64 19.77 -17.67 -40.04
C VAL A 64 20.30 -17.87 -38.61
N ALA A 65 21.45 -18.51 -38.43
CA ALA A 65 22.05 -18.68 -37.11
C ALA A 65 22.40 -17.33 -36.45
N VAL A 66 22.95 -16.38 -37.20
CA VAL A 66 23.25 -15.03 -36.70
C VAL A 66 21.96 -14.28 -36.34
N ILE A 67 20.94 -14.32 -37.20
CA ILE A 67 19.64 -13.67 -36.93
C ILE A 67 18.99 -14.27 -35.69
N ALA A 68 19.01 -15.60 -35.54
CA ALA A 68 18.45 -16.28 -34.37
C ALA A 68 19.16 -15.85 -33.07
N PHE A 69 20.49 -15.74 -33.09
CA PHE A 69 21.27 -15.27 -31.95
C PHE A 69 20.91 -13.82 -31.57
N VAL A 70 20.86 -12.94 -32.57
CA VAL A 70 20.46 -11.53 -32.37
C VAL A 70 19.04 -11.43 -31.83
N ALA A 71 18.10 -12.21 -32.40
CA ALA A 71 16.72 -12.26 -31.96
C ALA A 71 16.59 -12.75 -30.52
N ALA A 72 17.39 -13.73 -30.08
CA ALA A 72 17.39 -14.22 -28.71
C ALA A 72 17.82 -13.12 -27.70
N ILE A 73 18.85 -12.33 -28.04
CA ILE A 73 19.32 -11.22 -27.20
C ILE A 73 18.23 -10.15 -27.11
N PHE A 74 17.72 -9.67 -28.25
CA PHE A 74 16.71 -8.61 -28.25
C PHE A 74 15.37 -9.06 -27.67
N GLY A 75 14.97 -10.32 -27.91
CA GLY A 75 13.79 -10.91 -27.31
C GLY A 75 13.86 -10.91 -25.78
N SER A 76 15.03 -11.21 -25.22
CA SER A 76 15.26 -11.17 -23.77
C SER A 76 15.15 -9.75 -23.20
N ILE A 77 15.69 -8.75 -23.90
CA ILE A 77 15.59 -7.34 -23.51
C ILE A 77 14.13 -6.87 -23.53
N ILE A 78 13.40 -7.16 -24.61
CA ILE A 78 11.98 -6.81 -24.75
C ILE A 78 11.15 -7.49 -23.66
N ALA A 79 11.43 -8.77 -23.37
CA ALA A 79 10.75 -9.49 -22.30
C ALA A 79 10.98 -8.82 -20.93
N LEU A 80 12.21 -8.39 -20.63
CA LEU A 80 12.51 -7.68 -19.39
C LEU A 80 11.81 -6.31 -19.29
N ASP A 81 11.78 -5.55 -20.38
CA ASP A 81 11.09 -4.26 -20.41
C ASP A 81 9.57 -4.41 -20.23
N ASN A 82 8.98 -5.40 -20.91
CA ASN A 82 7.57 -5.75 -20.73
C ASN A 82 7.29 -6.19 -19.30
N TYR A 83 8.16 -7.01 -18.70
CA TYR A 83 8.04 -7.42 -17.31
C TYR A 83 8.08 -6.21 -16.36
N ARG A 84 9.06 -5.32 -16.52
CA ARG A 84 9.18 -4.09 -15.71
C ARG A 84 7.96 -3.17 -15.85
N ALA A 85 7.47 -2.99 -17.07
CA ALA A 85 6.27 -2.21 -17.34
C ALA A 85 5.03 -2.85 -16.69
N SER A 86 4.90 -4.17 -16.79
CA SER A 86 3.82 -4.94 -16.17
C SER A 86 3.84 -4.83 -14.65
N VAL A 87 5.01 -5.00 -14.01
CA VAL A 87 5.16 -4.84 -12.55
C VAL A 87 4.80 -3.43 -12.11
N LYS A 88 5.27 -2.38 -12.82
CA LYS A 88 4.90 -0.99 -12.50
C LYS A 88 3.41 -0.72 -12.66
N ALA A 89 2.79 -1.24 -13.73
CA ALA A 89 1.36 -1.10 -13.96
C ALA A 89 0.54 -1.83 -12.89
N SER A 90 0.98 -3.02 -12.48
CA SER A 90 0.38 -3.81 -11.40
C SER A 90 0.48 -3.08 -10.06
N ALA A 91 1.67 -2.57 -9.70
CA ALA A 91 1.88 -1.79 -8.48
C ALA A 91 1.02 -0.52 -8.44
N LEU A 92 0.91 0.21 -9.56
CA LEU A 92 0.04 1.38 -9.67
C LEU A 92 -1.43 1.02 -9.50
N SER A 93 -1.90 -0.03 -10.18
CA SER A 93 -3.27 -0.52 -10.03
C SER A 93 -3.57 -0.95 -8.59
N GLY A 94 -2.63 -1.65 -7.95
CA GLY A 94 -2.69 -2.03 -6.54
C GLY A 94 -2.79 -0.80 -5.62
N HIS A 95 -1.93 0.20 -5.81
CA HIS A 95 -1.99 1.46 -5.07
C HIS A 95 -3.35 2.16 -5.21
N ILE A 96 -3.89 2.28 -6.42
CA ILE A 96 -5.18 2.92 -6.67
C ILE A 96 -6.32 2.16 -5.98
N ASN A 97 -6.32 0.82 -6.07
CA ASN A 97 -7.35 0.00 -5.47
C ASN A 97 -7.31 0.05 -3.94
N HIS A 98 -6.12 -0.05 -3.35
CA HIS A 98 -5.96 0.03 -1.89
C HIS A 98 -6.31 1.42 -1.35
N LEU A 99 -5.91 2.50 -2.04
CA LEU A 99 -6.30 3.87 -1.69
C LEU A 99 -7.83 4.06 -1.75
N LYS A 100 -8.49 3.57 -2.80
CA LYS A 100 -9.97 3.63 -2.90
C LYS A 100 -10.64 2.86 -1.78
N LEU A 101 -10.17 1.65 -1.49
CA LEU A 101 -10.68 0.85 -0.38
C LEU A 101 -10.54 1.58 0.96
N PHE A 102 -9.37 2.17 1.20
CA PHE A 102 -9.09 2.96 2.41
C PHE A 102 -10.01 4.18 2.51
N GLN A 103 -10.20 4.92 1.42
CA GLN A 103 -11.10 6.07 1.38
C GLN A 103 -12.55 5.68 1.67
N SER A 104 -13.07 4.68 0.96
CA SER A 104 -14.45 4.21 1.16
C SER A 104 -14.68 3.66 2.57
N TYR A 105 -13.67 3.00 3.16
CA TYR A 105 -13.76 2.52 4.54
C TYR A 105 -13.83 3.67 5.54
N ILE A 106 -12.92 4.65 5.44
CA ILE A 106 -12.90 5.79 6.37
C ILE A 106 -14.18 6.61 6.25
N GLU A 107 -14.69 6.83 5.04
CA GLU A 107 -15.95 7.53 4.82
C GLU A 107 -17.10 6.81 5.56
N ALA A 108 -17.21 5.49 5.39
CA ALA A 108 -18.25 4.69 6.05
C ALA A 108 -18.11 4.68 7.59
N GLU A 109 -16.90 4.56 8.13
CA GLU A 109 -16.65 4.56 9.58
C GLU A 109 -16.82 5.95 10.20
N SER A 110 -16.44 7.02 9.50
CA SER A 110 -16.60 8.40 9.99
C SER A 110 -18.06 8.73 10.25
N LEU A 111 -18.97 8.28 9.36
CA LEU A 111 -20.41 8.42 9.53
C LEU A 111 -20.95 7.70 10.78
N LYS A 112 -20.41 6.51 11.11
CA LYS A 112 -20.81 5.76 12.31
C LYS A 112 -20.45 6.48 13.61
N PHE A 113 -19.35 7.25 13.60
CA PHE A 113 -18.88 7.99 14.78
C PHE A 113 -19.32 9.46 14.82
N GLY A 114 -20.14 9.90 13.86
CA GLY A 114 -20.64 11.27 13.79
C GLY A 114 -19.57 12.30 13.40
N ILE A 115 -18.51 11.87 12.71
CA ILE A 115 -17.46 12.75 12.20
C ILE A 115 -17.85 13.21 10.79
N ASN A 116 -17.77 14.51 10.54
CA ASN A 116 -17.90 15.03 9.17
C ASN A 116 -16.61 14.73 8.38
N PHE A 117 -16.63 13.62 7.64
CA PHE A 117 -15.49 13.10 6.86
C PHE A 117 -14.81 14.16 5.99
N VAL A 118 -15.59 14.96 5.25
CA VAL A 118 -15.08 15.91 4.25
C VAL A 118 -14.28 17.05 4.89
N GLU A 119 -14.68 17.49 6.08
CA GLU A 119 -14.06 18.64 6.77
C GLU A 119 -12.96 18.20 7.73
N SER A 120 -13.06 16.97 8.24
CA SER A 120 -12.27 16.53 9.40
C SER A 120 -11.19 15.51 9.05
N VAL A 121 -11.15 14.97 7.83
CA VAL A 121 -10.21 13.88 7.49
C VAL A 121 -9.51 14.09 6.14
N ASP A 122 -8.20 14.33 6.18
CA ASP A 122 -7.33 14.23 5.01
C ASP A 122 -6.91 12.77 4.81
N THR A 123 -7.76 12.05 4.10
CA THR A 123 -7.55 10.65 3.76
C THR A 123 -6.27 10.39 2.97
N PHE A 124 -5.79 11.34 2.17
CA PHE A 124 -4.57 11.17 1.38
C PHE A 124 -3.32 11.33 2.25
N LEU A 125 -3.33 12.31 3.16
CA LEU A 125 -2.26 12.46 4.14
C LEU A 125 -2.19 11.22 5.04
N TRP A 126 -3.32 10.76 5.57
CA TRP A 126 -3.38 9.58 6.42
C TRP A 126 -2.87 8.35 5.67
N TYR A 127 -3.38 8.10 4.46
CA TYR A 127 -2.94 6.97 3.64
C TYR A 127 -1.45 7.01 3.33
N ARG A 128 -0.91 8.16 2.93
CA ARG A 128 0.53 8.32 2.63
C ARG A 128 1.41 8.17 3.87
N THR A 129 0.90 8.55 5.03
CA THR A 129 1.60 8.35 6.31
C THR A 129 1.62 6.87 6.69
N MET A 130 0.51 6.14 6.51
CA MET A 130 0.45 4.70 6.76
C MET A 130 1.24 3.88 5.74
N PHE A 131 1.09 4.16 4.44
CA PHE A 131 1.58 3.32 3.34
C PHE A 131 2.41 4.12 2.32
N PRO A 132 3.57 4.69 2.72
CA PRO A 132 4.36 5.58 1.88
C PRO A 132 4.90 4.90 0.61
N ASP A 133 5.17 3.59 0.67
CA ASP A 133 5.74 2.81 -0.43
C ASP A 133 4.70 2.08 -1.28
N SER A 134 3.41 2.34 -1.08
CA SER A 134 2.32 1.67 -1.83
C SER A 134 2.43 1.81 -3.35
N ARG A 135 3.00 2.91 -3.84
CA ARG A 135 3.27 3.10 -5.29
C ARG A 135 4.31 2.13 -5.86
N LYS A 136 5.13 1.52 -5.01
CA LYS A 136 6.09 0.46 -5.35
C LYS A 136 5.49 -0.94 -5.20
N GLY A 137 4.20 -1.03 -4.83
CA GLY A 137 3.51 -2.29 -4.56
C GLY A 137 3.66 -2.78 -3.11
N ASP A 138 4.22 -1.96 -2.22
CA ASP A 138 4.43 -2.30 -0.81
C ASP A 138 3.37 -1.61 0.07
N VAL A 139 2.50 -2.41 0.70
CA VAL A 139 1.42 -1.94 1.57
C VAL A 139 1.70 -2.21 3.06
N HIS A 140 2.96 -2.29 3.47
CA HIS A 140 3.30 -2.37 4.89
C HIS A 140 3.10 -1.02 5.60
N VAL A 141 2.68 -1.10 6.86
CA VAL A 141 2.52 0.06 7.73
C VAL A 141 3.89 0.67 8.04
N SER A 142 4.00 1.98 7.87
CA SER A 142 5.24 2.70 8.10
C SER A 142 5.58 2.81 9.59
N LYS A 143 6.88 2.73 9.92
CA LYS A 143 7.36 3.01 11.29
C LYS A 143 6.99 4.41 11.77
N LYS A 144 6.96 5.38 10.85
CA LYS A 144 6.54 6.76 11.13
C LYS A 144 5.11 6.79 11.65
N TYR A 145 4.19 6.08 11.00
CA TYR A 145 2.81 6.01 11.46
C TYR A 145 2.71 5.42 12.87
N GLY A 146 3.42 4.31 13.13
CA GLY A 146 3.49 3.73 14.48
C GLY A 146 3.96 4.73 15.55
N GLN A 147 4.98 5.54 15.24
CA GLN A 147 5.45 6.61 16.14
C GLN A 147 4.40 7.71 16.37
N LEU A 148 3.63 8.08 15.35
CA LEU A 148 2.57 9.07 15.49
C LEU A 148 1.44 8.56 16.39
N ILE A 149 1.07 7.29 16.24
CA ILE A 149 0.08 6.64 17.12
C ILE A 149 0.58 6.58 18.56
N GLU A 150 1.85 6.23 18.76
CA GLU A 150 2.45 6.20 20.10
C GLU A 150 2.54 7.60 20.73
N ASN A 151 2.90 8.62 19.94
CA ASN A 151 2.91 10.00 20.41
C ASN A 151 1.51 10.45 20.84
N LEU A 152 0.49 10.18 20.01
CA LEU A 152 -0.91 10.48 20.32
C LEU A 152 -1.35 9.78 21.62
N ARG A 153 -1.03 8.50 21.76
CA ARG A 153 -1.28 7.73 22.98
C ARG A 153 -0.64 8.39 24.20
N SER A 154 0.64 8.75 24.10
CA SER A 154 1.37 9.40 25.20
C SER A 154 0.74 10.73 25.61
N GLU A 155 0.21 11.51 24.67
CA GLU A 155 -0.45 12.79 24.95
C GLU A 155 -1.78 12.61 25.68
N ILE A 156 -2.53 11.56 25.35
CA ILE A 156 -3.75 11.17 26.07
C ILE A 156 -3.42 10.71 27.51
N GLU A 157 -2.38 9.88 27.67
CA GLU A 157 -1.95 9.35 28.98
C GLU A 157 -1.41 10.45 29.91
N LYS A 158 -0.58 11.38 29.40
CA LYS A 158 -0.05 12.52 30.17
C LYS A 158 -1.15 13.34 30.80
N SER A 159 -2.20 13.63 30.04
CA SER A 159 -3.34 14.41 30.52
C SER A 159 -4.18 13.63 31.53
N SER A 160 -4.31 12.32 31.36
CA SER A 160 -4.97 11.45 32.34
C SER A 160 -4.26 11.41 33.70
N ASN A 161 -2.93 11.26 33.69
CA ASN A 161 -2.13 11.25 34.91
C ASN A 161 -2.11 12.62 35.63
N SER A 162 -2.18 13.72 34.87
CA SER A 162 -2.30 15.07 35.45
C SER A 162 -3.63 15.31 36.18
N ILE A 163 -4.70 14.59 35.82
CA ILE A 163 -6.00 14.64 36.51
C ILE A 163 -5.92 13.87 37.84
N SER A 164 -5.29 12.68 37.85
CA SER A 164 -5.15 11.84 39.06
C SER A 164 -4.35 12.48 40.21
N ASN A 165 -3.38 13.35 39.89
CA ASN A 165 -2.61 14.09 40.90
C ASN A 165 -3.34 15.33 41.47
N SER A 166 -4.51 15.69 40.92
CA SER A 166 -5.31 16.82 41.41
C SER A 166 -6.59 16.40 42.16
N ASN A 167 -7.05 15.17 41.98
CA ASN A 167 -8.15 14.58 42.74
C ASN A 167 -7.77 13.14 43.12
N ALA A 168 -7.58 12.87 44.41
CA ALA A 168 -7.20 11.57 44.96
C ALA A 168 -8.28 10.46 44.82
N ASN A 169 -9.03 10.40 43.71
CA ASN A 169 -10.06 9.38 43.46
C ASN A 169 -10.40 9.13 41.99
N TYR A 170 -9.47 9.30 41.04
CA TYR A 170 -9.72 8.94 39.65
C TYR A 170 -8.54 8.18 39.03
N VAL A 171 -8.76 6.88 38.76
CA VAL A 171 -7.85 5.99 38.03
C VAL A 171 -8.60 5.48 36.79
N PRO A 172 -8.15 5.81 35.56
CA PRO A 172 -8.61 5.13 34.36
C PRO A 172 -8.04 3.70 34.38
N THR A 173 -8.92 2.70 34.38
CA THR A 173 -8.53 1.29 34.35
C THR A 173 -8.24 0.88 32.90
N VAL A 174 -6.98 0.62 32.60
CA VAL A 174 -6.56 -0.14 31.40
C VAL A 174 -6.71 -1.62 31.75
N VAL A 175 -7.70 -2.31 31.17
CA VAL A 175 -7.93 -3.73 31.44
C VAL A 175 -7.10 -4.58 30.46
N GLU A 176 -5.98 -5.10 30.97
CA GLU A 176 -5.28 -6.23 30.36
C GLU A 176 -6.14 -7.51 30.45
N SER A 177 -6.04 -8.35 29.42
CA SER A 177 -7.05 -9.30 29.00
C SER A 177 -7.32 -10.51 29.92
N LYS A 178 -8.53 -11.07 29.75
CA LYS A 178 -8.95 -12.49 29.92
C LYS A 178 -9.20 -13.02 31.35
N SER A 179 -10.21 -12.47 32.04
CA SER A 179 -11.03 -13.19 33.06
C SER A 179 -12.21 -12.35 33.62
N ALA A 180 -12.21 -11.03 33.38
CA ALA A 180 -12.92 -10.07 34.22
C ALA A 180 -14.41 -9.80 33.91
N TYR A 181 -15.03 -10.47 32.94
CA TYR A 181 -16.40 -10.12 32.52
C TYR A 181 -17.47 -10.41 33.60
N ASN A 182 -17.30 -11.50 34.37
CA ASN A 182 -18.30 -11.88 35.39
C ASN A 182 -18.07 -11.18 36.75
N ILE A 183 -16.86 -10.71 37.02
CA ILE A 183 -16.51 -10.03 38.28
C ILE A 183 -16.88 -8.54 38.20
N ALA A 184 -16.76 -7.92 37.02
CA ALA A 184 -17.10 -6.51 36.81
C ALA A 184 -18.61 -6.23 37.02
N ALA A 185 -19.49 -7.15 36.62
CA ALA A 185 -20.94 -6.98 36.78
C ALA A 185 -21.39 -6.99 38.25
N GLU A 186 -20.74 -7.79 39.10
CA GLU A 186 -21.04 -7.91 40.54
C GLU A 186 -20.54 -6.68 41.33
N VAL A 187 -19.35 -6.17 40.98
CA VAL A 187 -18.75 -4.99 41.64
C VAL A 187 -19.50 -3.70 41.28
N VAL A 188 -19.99 -3.56 40.05
CA VAL A 188 -20.78 -2.40 39.61
C VAL A 188 -22.16 -2.36 40.31
N ARG A 189 -22.76 -3.53 40.59
CA ARG A 189 -24.03 -3.63 41.33
C ARG A 189 -23.88 -3.20 42.79
N ASN A 190 -22.80 -3.62 43.46
CA ASN A 190 -22.54 -3.27 44.86
C ASN A 190 -22.10 -1.80 45.03
N SER A 191 -21.44 -1.23 44.03
CA SER A 191 -21.01 0.19 44.03
C SER A 191 -22.18 1.16 43.84
N ARG A 192 -23.20 0.80 43.05
CA ARG A 192 -24.41 1.62 42.83
C ARG A 192 -25.26 1.79 44.10
N LEU A 193 -25.28 0.81 44.99
CA LEU A 193 -26.04 0.87 46.25
C LEU A 193 -25.40 1.83 47.27
N LYS A 194 -24.07 2.00 47.23
CA LYS A 194 -23.33 2.90 48.13
C LYS A 194 -23.35 4.36 47.68
N ILE A 195 -23.39 4.60 46.36
CA ILE A 195 -23.45 5.95 45.79
C ILE A 195 -24.83 6.61 46.00
N LYS A 196 -25.93 5.84 46.00
CA LYS A 196 -27.27 6.39 46.29
C LYS A 196 -27.45 6.98 47.69
N GLN A 197 -26.57 6.66 48.65
CA GLN A 197 -26.59 7.24 49.99
C GLN A 197 -25.76 8.53 50.13
N LEU A 198 -24.92 8.86 49.14
CA LEU A 198 -23.99 10.00 49.20
C LEU A 198 -24.41 11.20 48.33
N VAL A 199 -25.37 11.03 47.42
CA VAL A 199 -25.88 12.12 46.55
C VAL A 199 -27.11 12.78 47.18
N GLY A 200 -26.95 13.26 48.42
CA GLY A 200 -27.96 14.07 49.14
C GLY A 200 -27.60 15.54 49.29
N SER A 201 -26.35 15.94 49.05
CA SER A 201 -25.92 17.32 49.28
C SER A 201 -24.59 17.59 48.60
N SER A 202 -24.59 18.38 47.52
CA SER A 202 -23.58 19.41 47.18
C SER A 202 -23.61 19.71 45.68
N GLN A 203 -24.38 20.72 45.31
CA GLN A 203 -24.23 21.43 44.05
C GLN A 203 -23.51 22.75 44.36
N SER A 204 -22.25 22.90 43.95
CA SER A 204 -21.58 24.21 43.89
C SER A 204 -20.51 24.22 42.79
N PRO A 205 -20.44 25.27 41.94
CA PRO A 205 -19.59 25.29 40.76
C PRO A 205 -18.18 25.77 41.13
N ILE A 206 -17.18 24.91 41.07
CA ILE A 206 -15.77 25.30 41.28
C ILE A 206 -15.19 25.76 39.93
N ARG A 207 -15.04 27.09 39.76
CA ARG A 207 -14.21 27.71 38.70
C ARG A 207 -12.79 27.90 39.24
N ASP A 208 -11.88 26.95 39.01
CA ASP A 208 -10.43 27.11 39.23
C ASP A 208 -9.72 27.45 37.91
N LYS A 209 -8.99 28.57 37.88
CA LYS A 209 -8.18 29.03 36.72
C LYS A 209 -7.07 28.04 36.34
N ARG A 210 -6.60 27.20 37.26
CA ARG A 210 -5.61 26.13 36.96
C ARG A 210 -6.23 24.98 36.16
N TYR A 211 -7.52 24.71 36.35
CA TYR A 211 -8.25 23.65 35.64
C TYR A 211 -8.55 24.02 34.18
N THR A 212 -8.69 25.32 33.89
CA THR A 212 -8.86 25.82 32.51
C THR A 212 -7.57 25.80 31.69
N PHE A 213 -6.41 26.01 32.31
CA PHE A 213 -5.11 26.02 31.63
C PHE A 213 -4.73 24.62 31.12
N THR A 214 -4.89 23.59 31.97
CA THR A 214 -4.57 22.19 31.65
C THR A 214 -5.40 21.61 30.51
N ASN A 215 -6.68 21.99 30.42
CA ASN A 215 -7.56 21.55 29.34
C ASN A 215 -7.17 22.17 27.99
N SER A 216 -6.90 23.47 27.95
CA SER A 216 -6.52 24.16 26.70
C SER A 216 -5.20 23.65 26.10
N ASP A 217 -4.28 23.22 26.96
CA ASP A 217 -3.02 22.60 26.58
C ASP A 217 -3.18 21.15 26.13
N HIS A 218 -4.03 20.35 26.80
CA HIS A 218 -4.40 19.01 26.34
C HIS A 218 -4.99 19.07 24.93
N GLN A 219 -6.01 19.91 24.73
CA GLN A 219 -6.65 20.06 23.42
C GLN A 219 -5.62 20.44 22.35
N ARG A 220 -4.69 21.36 22.66
CA ARG A 220 -3.63 21.75 21.72
C ARG A 220 -2.76 20.59 21.28
N ARG A 221 -2.31 19.76 22.23
CA ARG A 221 -1.40 18.64 21.95
C ARG A 221 -2.10 17.53 21.18
N VAL A 222 -3.33 17.17 21.58
CA VAL A 222 -4.13 16.17 20.87
C VAL A 222 -4.48 16.63 19.46
N ILE A 223 -4.90 17.88 19.26
CA ILE A 223 -5.16 18.45 17.94
C ILE A 223 -3.90 18.37 17.07
N ALA A 224 -2.74 18.74 17.60
CA ALA A 224 -1.49 18.67 16.87
C ALA A 224 -1.16 17.23 16.44
N SER A 225 -1.23 16.27 17.36
CA SER A 225 -0.95 14.85 17.07
C SER A 225 -1.93 14.26 16.04
N LEU A 226 -3.22 14.57 16.13
CA LEU A 226 -4.22 14.12 15.17
C LEU A 226 -3.98 14.73 13.78
N SER A 227 -3.59 16.01 13.72
CA SER A 227 -3.35 16.69 12.44
C SER A 227 -2.17 16.09 11.66
N GLU A 228 -1.16 15.56 12.35
CA GLU A 228 -0.03 14.87 11.72
C GLU A 228 -0.44 13.55 11.06
N ILE A 229 -1.50 12.92 11.56
CA ILE A 229 -2.11 11.73 10.96
C ILE A 229 -3.04 12.13 9.80
N GLY A 230 -3.57 13.35 9.79
CA GLY A 230 -4.57 13.82 8.83
C GLY A 230 -5.99 13.82 9.38
N VAL A 231 -6.15 13.82 10.71
CA VAL A 231 -7.45 14.00 11.37
C VAL A 231 -7.48 15.40 12.00
N SER A 232 -8.43 16.21 11.59
CA SER A 232 -8.63 17.58 12.05
C SER A 232 -9.83 17.63 13.00
N ILE A 233 -9.61 18.08 14.23
CA ILE A 233 -10.68 18.39 15.18
C ILE A 233 -10.53 19.84 15.65
N SER A 234 -11.65 20.54 15.89
CA SER A 234 -11.64 21.90 16.42
C SER A 234 -11.48 21.92 17.94
N ARG A 235 -10.94 23.03 18.47
CA ARG A 235 -11.09 23.34 19.89
C ARG A 235 -12.54 23.63 20.18
N ASN A 236 -13.09 23.01 21.22
CA ASN A 236 -14.47 23.20 21.66
C ASN A 236 -14.51 23.28 23.20
N GLU A 237 -15.70 23.54 23.74
CA GLU A 237 -15.94 23.38 25.17
C GLU A 237 -15.60 21.96 25.63
N GLN A 238 -15.20 21.78 26.89
CA GLN A 238 -14.64 20.53 27.40
C GLN A 238 -15.47 19.29 27.05
N ASN A 239 -16.80 19.35 27.27
CA ASN A 239 -17.69 18.21 27.04
C ASN A 239 -17.83 17.88 25.55
N GLU A 240 -17.79 18.88 24.68
CA GLU A 240 -17.89 18.71 23.24
C GLU A 240 -16.57 18.23 22.65
N PHE A 241 -15.44 18.77 23.11
CA PHE A 241 -14.10 18.30 22.74
C PHE A 241 -13.89 16.83 23.11
N ILE A 242 -14.32 16.41 24.30
CA ILE A 242 -14.21 15.02 24.74
C ILE A 242 -14.99 14.08 23.81
N LYS A 243 -16.17 14.51 23.32
CA LYS A 243 -16.95 13.72 22.36
C LYS A 243 -16.25 13.62 21.02
N THR A 244 -15.76 14.72 20.46
CA THR A 244 -15.08 14.74 19.16
C THR A 244 -13.75 13.98 19.22
N GLU A 245 -12.97 14.14 20.29
CA GLU A 245 -11.77 13.35 20.59
C GLU A 245 -12.09 11.85 20.62
N SER A 246 -13.12 11.45 21.38
CA SER A 246 -13.50 10.04 21.48
C SER A 246 -13.92 9.45 20.14
N SER A 247 -14.66 10.20 19.31
CA SER A 247 -15.02 9.75 17.97
C SER A 247 -13.78 9.60 17.08
N ALA A 248 -12.86 10.57 17.11
CA ALA A 248 -11.63 10.52 16.32
C ALA A 248 -10.75 9.31 16.67
N LEU A 249 -10.61 9.01 17.98
CA LEU A 249 -9.84 7.86 18.44
C LEU A 249 -10.48 6.53 18.03
N ARG A 250 -11.81 6.42 18.07
CA ARG A 250 -12.52 5.22 17.59
C ARG A 250 -12.37 5.01 16.09
N LEU A 251 -12.37 6.10 15.31
CA LEU A 251 -12.09 6.01 13.88
C LEU A 251 -10.68 5.49 13.62
N ILE A 252 -9.68 6.04 14.31
CA ILE A 252 -8.29 5.60 14.20
C ILE A 252 -8.13 4.13 14.60
N GLU A 253 -8.75 3.71 15.71
CA GLU A 253 -8.74 2.32 16.15
C GLU A 253 -9.38 1.39 15.11
N SER A 254 -10.54 1.76 14.56
CA SER A 254 -11.25 0.98 13.53
C SER A 254 -10.39 0.80 12.26
N VAL A 255 -9.75 1.88 11.81
CA VAL A 255 -8.81 1.86 10.68
C VAL A 255 -7.59 0.98 10.98
N ASN A 256 -7.01 1.12 12.17
CA ASN A 256 -5.85 0.32 12.60
C ASN A 256 -6.17 -1.17 12.64
N LEU A 257 -7.32 -1.56 13.19
CA LEU A 257 -7.76 -2.95 13.24
C LEU A 257 -7.96 -3.56 11.85
N THR A 258 -8.32 -2.74 10.86
CA THR A 258 -8.61 -3.21 9.50
C THR A 258 -7.38 -3.23 8.61
N PHE A 259 -6.49 -2.24 8.73
CA PHE A 259 -5.40 -2.01 7.79
C PHE A 259 -4.00 -2.25 8.37
N CYS A 260 -3.87 -2.46 9.68
CA CYS A 260 -2.59 -2.82 10.30
C CYS A 260 -2.57 -4.31 10.63
N ASP A 261 -1.64 -5.06 10.05
CA ASP A 261 -1.45 -6.49 10.34
C ASP A 261 -1.06 -6.71 11.81
N LEU A 262 -1.91 -7.43 12.56
CA LEU A 262 -1.71 -7.82 13.96
C LEU A 262 -0.53 -8.81 14.17
N ASN A 263 0.12 -9.27 13.09
CA ASN A 263 1.21 -10.25 13.12
C ASN A 263 2.62 -9.63 13.12
N SER A 264 2.76 -8.31 12.97
CA SER A 264 4.03 -7.66 13.32
C SER A 264 4.17 -7.67 14.84
N SER A 265 5.39 -7.75 15.37
CA SER A 265 5.77 -7.75 16.80
C SER A 265 5.35 -6.50 17.61
N ASN A 266 4.36 -5.77 17.10
CA ASN A 266 3.81 -4.49 17.51
C ASN A 266 2.29 -4.59 17.74
N ALA A 267 1.78 -5.76 18.14
CA ALA A 267 0.35 -5.95 18.44
C ALA A 267 -0.18 -4.95 19.50
N ASP A 268 0.69 -4.46 20.39
CA ASP A 268 0.35 -3.47 21.42
C ASP A 268 0.24 -2.02 20.88
N LEU A 269 0.79 -1.73 19.70
CA LEU A 269 0.72 -0.40 19.07
C LEU A 269 -0.63 -0.13 18.36
N VAL A 270 -1.42 -1.17 18.12
CA VAL A 270 -2.63 -1.10 17.27
C VAL A 270 -3.90 -0.79 18.08
N THR A 271 -3.94 -1.14 19.36
CA THR A 271 -5.12 -0.91 20.21
C THR A 271 -5.00 0.37 21.03
N LEU A 272 -5.62 1.45 20.55
CA LEU A 272 -6.04 2.56 21.40
C LEU A 272 -7.33 2.15 22.12
N LYS A 273 -7.24 1.15 23.02
CA LYS A 273 -8.39 0.74 23.85
C LYS A 273 -8.76 1.87 24.81
N VAL A 274 -9.62 2.78 24.36
CA VAL A 274 -10.24 3.80 25.20
C VAL A 274 -11.62 3.29 25.62
N GLU A 275 -11.65 2.39 26.60
CA GLU A 275 -12.88 2.15 27.36
C GLU A 275 -13.08 3.32 28.33
N ARG A 276 -13.70 4.41 27.86
CA ARG A 276 -14.33 5.37 28.77
C ARG A 276 -15.71 4.81 29.14
N THR A 277 -15.78 4.12 30.27
CA THR A 277 -17.05 3.80 30.93
C THR A 277 -17.66 5.12 31.41
N TYR A 278 -18.53 5.73 30.62
CA TYR A 278 -19.35 6.84 31.08
C TYR A 278 -20.46 6.28 31.97
N LEU A 279 -20.36 6.55 33.28
CA LEU A 279 -21.51 6.62 34.19
C LEU A 279 -22.03 8.06 34.24
#